data_AF-A0A452YCS4-F1
#
_entry.id   AF-A0A452YCS4-F1
#
_cell.length_a   1.000
_cell.length_b   1.000
_cell.length_c   1.000
_cell.angle_alpha   90.00
_cell.angle_beta   90.00
_cell.angle_gamma   90.00
#
_symmetry.space_group_name_H-M   'P 1'
#
loop_
_entity.id
_entity.type
_entity.pdbx_description
1 polymer ?
#
loop_
_entity_poly.entity_id
_entity_poly.type
_entity_poly.pdbx_seq_one_letter_code
_entity_poly.pdbx_strand_id
1 'polypeptide(L)'
;DKKVHRISWEKMCDAKRDGGLGFRDPEAFNQALFAKQAWRILQCPTSLCARVLKARYFPDTTIMSATCPSGGSFTFRSILHGRDLLREGLVWRVGDGTKINIHHDNWIPRSGSMRPLGAVFVQGVTKVADLLVNTGDAWDNNRIDNMFSPGD
;
A
#
# COMPACT_ATOMS: atom_id res chain seq x y z
N ASP A 1 -41.47 31.96 -6.72
CA ASP A 1 -40.32 31.28 -6.10
C ASP A 1 -39.97 29.97 -6.78
N LYS A 2 -38.75 29.84 -7.31
CA LYS A 2 -38.20 28.55 -7.76
C LYS A 2 -37.52 27.87 -6.58
N LYS A 3 -38.07 26.74 -6.12
CA LYS A 3 -37.45 25.88 -5.10
C LYS A 3 -36.11 25.36 -5.61
N VAL A 4 -35.09 25.37 -4.75
CA VAL A 4 -33.80 24.73 -5.03
C VAL A 4 -34.03 23.23 -5.18
N HIS A 5 -33.82 22.71 -6.39
CA HIS A 5 -33.83 21.27 -6.63
C HIS A 5 -32.53 20.67 -6.10
N ARG A 6 -32.63 19.91 -5.01
CA ARG A 6 -31.48 19.19 -4.43
C ARG A 6 -31.38 17.83 -5.11
N ILE A 7 -30.24 17.57 -5.73
CA ILE A 7 -29.85 16.26 -6.25
C ILE A 7 -28.72 15.74 -5.34
N SER A 8 -28.73 14.44 -5.02
CA SER A 8 -27.65 13.85 -4.22
C SER A 8 -26.32 13.94 -4.95
N TRP A 9 -25.23 14.07 -4.20
CA TRP A 9 -23.90 14.16 -4.79
C TRP A 9 -23.50 12.88 -5.53
N GLU A 10 -23.91 11.73 -5.00
CA GLU A 10 -23.79 10.40 -5.64
C GLU A 10 -24.37 10.43 -7.06
N LYS A 11 -25.61 10.91 -7.22
CA LYS A 11 -26.27 11.01 -8.53
C LYS A 11 -25.59 12.00 -9.48
N MET A 12 -24.92 13.03 -8.96
CA MET A 12 -24.11 13.92 -9.82
C MET A 12 -22.83 13.24 -10.33
N CYS A 13 -22.29 12.28 -9.57
CA CYS A 13 -21.09 11.54 -9.95
C CYS A 13 -21.36 10.43 -10.99
N ASP A 14 -22.61 9.98 -11.11
CA ASP A 14 -23.01 9.04 -12.15
C ASP A 14 -22.63 9.54 -13.56
N ALA A 15 -22.35 8.60 -14.46
CA ALA A 15 -22.01 8.97 -15.83
C ALA A 15 -23.17 9.71 -16.50
N LYS A 16 -22.84 10.62 -17.44
CA LYS A 16 -23.87 11.39 -18.17
C LYS A 16 -24.88 10.49 -18.90
N ARG A 17 -24.43 9.33 -19.38
CA ARG A 17 -25.31 8.32 -20.01
C ARG A 17 -26.31 7.67 -19.06
N ASP A 18 -25.99 7.66 -17.76
CA ASP A 18 -26.80 7.07 -16.70
C ASP A 18 -27.64 8.14 -15.96
N GLY A 19 -27.69 9.37 -16.50
CA GLY A 19 -28.50 10.47 -15.97
C GLY A 19 -27.80 11.34 -14.91
N GLY A 20 -26.50 11.15 -14.69
CA GLY A 20 -25.67 12.00 -13.83
C GLY A 20 -24.97 13.14 -14.58
N LEU A 21 -24.04 13.83 -13.91
CA LEU A 21 -23.25 14.92 -14.49
C LEU A 21 -21.82 14.50 -14.84
N GLY A 22 -21.42 13.27 -14.49
CA GLY A 22 -20.06 12.75 -14.68
C GLY A 22 -19.02 13.42 -13.79
N PHE A 23 -19.43 13.93 -12.63
CA PHE A 23 -18.49 14.48 -11.65
C PHE A 23 -17.68 13.38 -10.99
N ARG A 24 -16.47 13.72 -10.52
CA ARG A 24 -15.69 12.78 -9.72
C ARG A 24 -16.25 12.79 -8.30
N ASP A 25 -16.27 11.61 -7.70
CA ASP A 25 -16.52 11.48 -6.27
C ASP A 25 -15.39 12.20 -5.49
N PRO A 26 -15.71 13.27 -4.73
CA PRO A 26 -14.76 14.04 -3.95
C PRO A 26 -14.17 13.23 -2.81
N GLU A 27 -14.91 12.25 -2.27
CA GLU A 27 -14.36 11.37 -1.24
C GLU A 27 -13.25 10.51 -1.83
N ALA A 28 -13.54 9.75 -2.89
CA ALA A 28 -12.54 8.96 -3.60
C ALA A 28 -11.35 9.83 -4.09
N PHE A 29 -11.62 11.04 -4.57
CA PHE A 29 -10.57 11.97 -5.00
C PHE A 29 -9.68 12.41 -3.83
N ASN A 30 -10.26 12.75 -2.68
CA ASN A 30 -9.50 13.12 -1.49
C ASN A 30 -8.68 11.93 -0.94
N GLN A 31 -9.28 10.74 -0.89
CA GLN A 31 -8.59 9.51 -0.52
C GLN A 31 -7.35 9.27 -1.42
N ALA A 32 -7.50 9.44 -2.73
CA ALA A 32 -6.39 9.34 -3.68
C ALA A 32 -5.30 10.41 -3.44
N LEU A 33 -5.68 11.63 -3.07
CA LEU A 33 -4.70 12.68 -2.71
C LEU A 33 -3.95 12.34 -1.43
N PHE A 34 -4.60 11.77 -0.42
CA PHE A 34 -3.94 11.32 0.79
C PHE A 34 -3.01 10.14 0.53
N ALA A 35 -3.43 9.17 -0.29
CA ALA A 35 -2.57 8.07 -0.73
C ALA A 35 -1.34 8.60 -1.48
N LYS A 36 -1.52 9.58 -2.38
CA LYS A 36 -0.41 10.26 -3.05
C LYS A 36 0.54 10.92 -2.04
N GLN A 37 0.03 11.54 -0.99
CA GLN A 37 0.88 12.17 0.02
C GLN A 37 1.63 11.14 0.87
N ALA A 38 0.98 10.05 1.29
CA ALA A 38 1.63 8.92 1.96
C ALA A 38 2.74 8.32 1.09
N TRP A 39 2.49 8.16 -0.22
CA TRP A 39 3.47 7.69 -1.19
C TRP A 39 4.69 8.62 -1.26
N ARG A 40 4.49 9.95 -1.27
CA ARG A 40 5.62 10.91 -1.27
C ARG A 40 6.44 10.83 0.00
N ILE A 41 5.82 10.62 1.16
CA ILE A 41 6.54 10.43 2.43
C ILE A 41 7.38 9.15 2.37
N LEU A 42 6.85 8.08 1.77
CA LEU A 42 7.55 6.81 1.60
C LEU A 42 8.75 6.94 0.65
N GLN A 43 8.56 7.57 -0.51
CA GLN A 43 9.58 7.66 -1.57
C GLN A 43 10.60 8.78 -1.37
N CYS A 44 10.24 9.84 -0.63
CA CYS A 44 11.09 11.00 -0.39
C CYS A 44 11.27 11.27 1.11
N PRO A 45 11.88 10.32 1.87
CA PRO A 45 11.98 10.42 3.33
C PRO A 45 12.85 11.59 3.80
N THR A 46 13.73 12.11 2.93
CA THR A 46 14.60 13.26 3.21
C THR A 46 13.93 14.61 3.01
N SER A 47 12.73 14.66 2.41
CA SER A 47 11.98 15.90 2.24
C SER A 47 11.65 16.52 3.61
N LEU A 48 11.61 17.85 3.69
CA LEU A 48 11.29 18.55 4.94
C LEU A 48 9.95 18.07 5.54
N CYS A 49 8.93 17.92 4.69
CA CYS A 49 7.62 17.42 5.09
C CYS A 49 7.71 16.01 5.71
N ALA A 50 8.39 15.07 5.04
CA ALA A 50 8.56 13.71 5.57
C ALA A 50 9.32 13.70 6.89
N ARG A 51 10.41 14.48 7.01
CA ARG A 51 11.22 14.58 8.23
C ARG A 51 10.44 15.15 9.41
N VAL A 52 9.67 16.22 9.18
CA VAL A 52 8.83 16.84 10.23
C VAL A 52 7.74 15.88 10.69
N LEU A 53 7.04 15.22 9.76
CA LEU A 53 6.00 14.25 10.10
C LEU A 53 6.58 13.04 10.82
N LYS A 54 7.74 12.53 10.39
CA LYS A 54 8.44 11.44 11.04
C LYS A 54 8.80 11.81 12.48
N ALA A 55 9.51 12.92 12.68
CA ALA A 55 9.92 13.39 14.01
C ALA A 55 8.72 13.58 14.95
N ARG A 56 7.58 14.04 14.43
CA ARG A 56 6.38 14.30 15.24
C ARG A 56 5.56 13.05 15.54
N TYR A 57 5.41 12.13 14.60
CA TYR A 57 4.37 11.09 14.66
C TYR A 57 4.90 9.65 14.61
N PHE A 58 6.07 9.42 14.03
CA PHE A 58 6.64 8.07 13.87
C PHE A 58 8.19 8.08 13.91
N PRO A 59 8.80 8.62 14.98
CA PRO A 59 10.25 8.89 15.01
C PRO A 59 11.09 7.63 14.78
N ASP A 60 10.69 6.52 15.40
CA ASP A 60 11.45 5.26 15.42
C ASP A 60 10.98 4.24 14.39
N THR A 61 9.99 4.60 13.57
CA THR A 61 9.39 3.66 12.61
C THR A 61 9.29 4.26 11.20
N THR A 62 8.61 3.55 10.30
CA THR A 62 8.33 4.00 8.94
C THR A 62 6.88 4.44 8.84
N ILE A 63 6.54 5.23 7.82
CA ILE A 63 5.14 5.55 7.52
C ILE A 63 4.30 4.27 7.36
N MET A 64 4.89 3.21 6.78
CA MET A 64 4.25 1.91 6.58
C MET A 64 4.04 1.13 7.87
N SER A 65 4.55 1.57 9.02
CA SER A 65 4.33 0.93 10.32
C SER A 65 3.77 1.89 11.37
N ALA A 66 3.58 3.16 11.02
CA ALA A 66 3.14 4.20 11.94
C ALA A 66 1.74 3.90 12.50
N THR A 67 1.53 4.17 13.79
CA THR A 67 0.20 4.17 14.40
C THR A 67 -0.30 5.61 14.50
N CYS A 68 -1.62 5.79 14.66
CA CYS A 68 -2.17 7.13 14.91
C CYS A 68 -2.15 7.43 16.42
N PRO A 69 -1.41 8.44 16.89
CA PRO A 69 -1.53 8.90 18.27
C PRO A 69 -2.94 9.43 18.53
N SER A 70 -3.42 9.32 19.79
CA SER A 70 -4.72 9.86 20.19
C SER A 70 -4.84 11.38 19.90
N GLY A 71 -3.77 12.14 20.13
CA GLY A 71 -3.63 13.56 19.77
C GLY A 71 -3.18 13.84 18.32
N GLY A 72 -3.25 12.84 17.42
CA GLY A 72 -2.87 13.00 16.02
C GLY A 72 -3.72 14.05 15.30
N SER A 73 -3.09 14.86 14.44
CA SER A 73 -3.82 15.86 13.65
C SER A 73 -4.74 15.19 12.64
N PHE A 74 -5.82 15.88 12.26
CA PHE A 74 -6.71 15.41 11.21
C PHE A 74 -5.94 15.07 9.92
N THR A 75 -5.04 15.96 9.50
CA THR A 75 -4.18 15.74 8.32
C THR A 75 -3.35 14.46 8.43
N PHE A 76 -2.76 14.17 9.59
CA PHE A 76 -1.97 12.96 9.76
C PHE A 76 -2.85 11.70 9.72
N ARG A 77 -4.04 11.74 10.35
CA ARG A 77 -5.03 10.67 10.26
C ARG A 77 -5.43 10.38 8.82
N SER A 78 -5.69 11.43 8.02
CA SER A 78 -6.00 11.29 6.61
C SER A 78 -4.84 10.69 5.81
N ILE A 79 -3.59 11.07 6.11
CA ILE A 79 -2.40 10.46 5.49
C ILE A 79 -2.30 8.97 5.85
N LEU A 80 -2.61 8.57 7.08
CA LEU A 80 -2.62 7.16 7.48
C LEU A 80 -3.70 6.37 6.74
N HIS A 81 -4.89 6.96 6.54
CA HIS A 81 -5.93 6.38 5.68
C HIS A 81 -5.42 6.16 4.25
N GLY A 82 -4.79 7.18 3.67
CA GLY A 82 -4.15 7.06 2.36
C GLY A 82 -3.05 5.98 2.29
N ARG A 83 -2.27 5.83 3.35
CA ARG A 83 -1.27 4.75 3.47
C ARG A 83 -1.93 3.37 3.53
N ASP A 84 -3.05 3.22 4.22
CA ASP A 84 -3.73 1.92 4.30
C ASP A 84 -4.28 1.50 2.94
N LEU A 85 -4.83 2.44 2.16
CA LEU A 85 -5.15 2.21 0.74
C LEU A 85 -3.94 1.79 -0.08
N LEU A 86 -2.77 2.38 0.17
CA LEU A 86 -1.53 1.93 -0.48
C LEU A 86 -1.15 0.50 -0.09
N ARG A 87 -1.30 0.10 1.18
CA ARG A 87 -0.96 -1.26 1.63
C ARG A 87 -1.80 -2.33 0.93
N GLU A 88 -3.03 -2.01 0.55
CA GLU A 88 -3.92 -2.92 -0.18
C GLU A 88 -3.49 -3.14 -1.64
N GLY A 89 -2.82 -2.18 -2.26
CA GLY A 89 -2.46 -2.25 -3.69
C GLY A 89 -0.96 -2.28 -4.01
N LEU A 90 -0.09 -1.95 -3.06
CA LEU A 90 1.35 -1.95 -3.28
C LEU A 90 1.92 -3.36 -3.28
N VAL A 91 2.72 -3.64 -4.30
CA VAL A 91 3.51 -4.86 -4.44
C VAL A 91 4.98 -4.48 -4.58
N TRP A 92 5.84 -5.17 -3.84
CA TRP A 92 7.27 -5.06 -3.97
C TRP A 92 7.73 -5.53 -5.35
N ARG A 93 8.63 -4.76 -5.96
CA ARG A 93 9.44 -5.25 -7.06
C ARG A 93 10.70 -5.89 -6.48
N VAL A 94 10.88 -7.19 -6.74
CA VAL A 94 12.06 -7.92 -6.26
C VAL A 94 13.31 -7.37 -6.96
N GLY A 95 14.26 -6.91 -6.15
CA GLY A 95 15.64 -6.60 -6.56
C GLY A 95 16.58 -7.66 -5.98
N ASP A 96 17.33 -7.30 -4.95
CA ASP A 96 18.17 -8.24 -4.17
C ASP A 96 17.38 -9.07 -3.15
N GLY A 97 16.10 -8.73 -2.92
CA GLY A 97 15.21 -9.43 -1.99
C GLY A 97 15.53 -9.24 -0.49
N THR A 98 16.58 -8.50 -0.12
CA THR A 98 17.10 -8.43 1.26
C THR A 98 16.13 -7.76 2.23
N LYS A 99 15.28 -6.87 1.70
CA LYS A 99 14.29 -6.08 2.46
C LYS A 99 12.89 -6.66 2.44
N ILE A 100 12.64 -7.72 1.68
CA ILE A 100 11.30 -8.26 1.45
C ILE A 100 11.12 -9.52 2.30
N ASN A 101 10.15 -9.52 3.22
CA ASN A 101 9.79 -10.70 4.00
C ASN A 101 8.84 -11.59 3.20
N ILE A 102 9.18 -12.87 3.07
CA ILE A 102 8.46 -13.78 2.18
C ILE A 102 6.97 -13.88 2.52
N HIS A 103 6.62 -14.04 3.80
CA HIS A 103 5.24 -14.25 4.24
C HIS A 103 4.51 -12.99 4.73
N HIS A 104 5.21 -11.87 4.89
CA HIS A 104 4.66 -10.66 5.51
C HIS A 104 4.56 -9.46 4.57
N ASP A 105 5.29 -9.47 3.47
CA ASP A 105 5.25 -8.40 2.47
C ASP A 105 4.47 -8.84 1.23
N ASN A 106 3.81 -7.91 0.56
CA ASN A 106 3.13 -8.17 -0.71
C ASN A 106 4.18 -8.10 -1.83
N TRP A 107 4.54 -9.21 -2.45
CA TRP A 107 5.58 -9.24 -3.50
C TRP A 107 5.24 -10.17 -4.67
N ILE A 108 4.11 -10.87 -4.62
CA ILE A 108 3.59 -11.71 -5.70
C ILE A 108 2.45 -10.96 -6.40
N PRO A 109 2.63 -10.50 -7.65
CA PRO A 109 1.65 -9.67 -8.35
C PRO A 109 0.52 -10.52 -8.95
N ARG A 110 -0.48 -10.87 -8.13
CA ARG A 110 -1.67 -11.63 -8.57
C ARG A 110 -2.95 -11.13 -7.90
N SER A 111 -4.09 -11.58 -8.43
CA SER A 111 -5.39 -11.33 -7.82
C SER A 111 -5.53 -12.09 -6.49
N GLY A 112 -6.11 -11.44 -5.48
CA GLY A 112 -6.28 -12.03 -4.15
C GLY A 112 -5.07 -11.79 -3.24
N SER A 113 -4.51 -12.86 -2.66
CA SER A 113 -3.35 -12.73 -1.77
C SER A 113 -2.09 -12.42 -2.58
N MET A 114 -1.50 -11.25 -2.36
CA MET A 114 -0.20 -10.86 -2.93
C MET A 114 1.00 -11.42 -2.16
N ARG A 115 0.73 -12.35 -1.24
CA ARG A 115 1.65 -13.12 -0.41
C ARG A 115 1.44 -14.61 -0.69
N PRO A 116 2.41 -15.49 -0.37
CA PRO A 116 2.25 -16.94 -0.55
C PRO A 116 0.94 -17.46 0.06
N LEU A 117 0.24 -18.36 -0.63
CA LEU A 117 -1.01 -18.97 -0.15
C LEU A 117 -0.75 -19.95 1.00
N GLY A 118 0.42 -20.58 0.98
CA GLY A 118 0.89 -21.50 2.02
C GLY A 118 1.96 -20.86 2.91
N ALA A 119 2.00 -21.32 4.16
CA ALA A 119 3.01 -20.91 5.14
C ALA A 119 3.94 -22.08 5.45
N VAL A 120 4.64 -22.60 4.42
CA VAL A 120 5.74 -23.53 4.67
C VAL A 120 6.93 -22.70 5.13
N PHE A 121 7.13 -22.66 6.44
CA PHE A 121 8.28 -21.97 7.01
C PHE A 121 9.49 -22.91 6.98
N VAL A 122 10.46 -22.58 6.13
CA VAL A 122 11.76 -23.24 6.14
C VAL A 122 12.67 -22.49 7.11
N GLN A 123 13.27 -23.21 8.06
CA GLN A 123 14.15 -22.60 9.06
C GLN A 123 15.33 -21.90 8.38
N GLY A 124 15.54 -20.62 8.70
CA GLY A 124 16.60 -19.80 8.11
C GLY A 124 16.25 -19.14 6.78
N VAL A 125 15.05 -19.36 6.23
CA VAL A 125 14.56 -18.72 5.00
C VAL A 125 13.43 -17.76 5.37
N THR A 126 13.74 -16.47 5.39
CA THR A 126 12.79 -15.43 5.85
C THR A 126 12.62 -14.29 4.87
N LYS A 127 13.67 -14.01 4.09
CA LYS A 127 13.71 -12.94 3.09
C LYS A 127 13.66 -13.50 1.69
N VAL A 128 13.13 -12.73 0.75
CA VAL A 128 13.14 -13.14 -0.67
C VAL A 128 14.56 -13.35 -1.18
N ALA A 129 15.57 -12.66 -0.62
CA ALA A 129 16.98 -12.93 -0.88
C ALA A 129 17.39 -14.39 -0.63
N ASP A 130 16.80 -15.04 0.38
CA ASP A 130 17.09 -16.43 0.73
C ASP A 130 16.51 -17.41 -0.29
N LEU A 131 15.68 -16.94 -1.23
CA LEU A 131 15.14 -17.74 -2.34
C LEU A 131 15.98 -17.59 -3.62
N LEU A 132 16.98 -16.72 -3.61
CA LEU A 132 17.88 -16.51 -4.74
C LEU A 132 19.12 -17.38 -4.59
N VAL A 133 19.72 -17.77 -5.72
CA VAL A 133 21.05 -18.39 -5.70
C VAL A 133 22.10 -17.38 -5.20
N ASN A 134 23.25 -17.85 -4.71
CA ASN A 134 24.30 -16.98 -4.14
C ASN A 134 24.81 -15.89 -5.10
N THR A 135 24.66 -16.10 -6.42
CA THR A 135 25.00 -15.15 -7.48
C THR A 135 23.94 -14.04 -7.65
N GLY A 136 22.72 -14.24 -7.13
CA GLY A 136 21.62 -13.26 -7.14
C GLY A 136 20.94 -13.06 -8.49
N ASP A 137 21.28 -13.87 -9.49
CA ASP A 137 20.80 -13.78 -10.88
C ASP A 137 19.64 -14.72 -11.20
N ALA A 138 19.37 -15.70 -10.33
CA ALA A 138 18.30 -16.68 -10.50
C ALA A 138 17.65 -17.08 -9.17
N TRP A 139 16.48 -17.71 -9.28
CA TRP A 139 15.81 -18.36 -8.15
C TRP A 139 16.44 -19.72 -7.85
N ASP A 140 16.54 -20.07 -6.57
CA ASP A 140 16.85 -21.43 -6.13
C ASP A 140 15.58 -22.27 -6.24
N ASN A 141 15.41 -22.95 -7.38
CA ASN A 141 14.21 -23.74 -7.68
C ASN A 141 13.92 -24.80 -6.60
N ASN A 142 14.95 -25.39 -5.97
CA ASN A 142 14.73 -26.35 -4.90
C ASN A 142 14.05 -25.69 -3.69
N ARG A 143 14.42 -24.45 -3.35
CA ARG A 143 13.76 -23.71 -2.26
C ARG A 143 12.35 -23.30 -2.65
N ILE A 144 12.16 -22.88 -3.91
CA ILE A 144 10.82 -22.51 -4.41
C ILE A 144 9.88 -23.72 -4.35
N ASP A 145 10.26 -24.86 -4.91
CA ASP A 145 9.43 -26.07 -4.98
C ASP A 145 9.10 -26.62 -3.58
N ASN A 146 10.01 -26.47 -2.62
CA ASN A 146 9.78 -26.91 -1.23
C ASN A 146 8.86 -25.97 -0.44
N MET A 147 8.74 -24.71 -0.84
CA MET A 147 8.17 -23.65 -0.01
C MET A 147 6.84 -23.09 -0.53
N PHE A 148 6.65 -23.13 -1.84
CA PHE A 148 5.49 -22.55 -2.52
C PHE A 148 4.57 -23.63 -3.08
N SER A 149 3.28 -23.36 -3.07
CA SER A 149 2.30 -24.28 -3.68
C SER A 149 2.22 -24.05 -5.19
N PRO A 150 1.71 -25.00 -6.00
CA PRO A 150 1.55 -24.80 -7.45
C PRO A 150 0.64 -23.62 -7.85
N GLY A 151 -0.13 -23.07 -6.91
CA GLY A 151 -0.95 -21.86 -7.13
C GLY A 151 -0.23 -20.55 -6.79
N ASP A 152 0.99 -20.60 -6.26
CA ASP A 152 1.88 -19.47 -5.97
C ASP A 152 2.75 -19.03 -7.15
#